data_AF-A0A7W0LNB9-F1
#
_entry.id   AF-A0A7W0LNB9-F1
#
_cell.length_a   1.000
_cell.length_b   1.000
_cell.length_c   1.000
_cell.angle_alpha   90.00
_cell.angle_beta   90.00
_cell.angle_gamma   90.00
#
_symmetry.space_group_name_H-M   'P 1'
#
loop_
_entity.id
_entity.type
_entity.pdbx_description
1 polymer ?
#
loop_
_entity_poly.entity_id
_entity_poly.type
_entity_poly.pdbx_seq_one_letter_code
_entity_poly.pdbx_strand_id
1 'polypeptide(L)'
;GGGGFSGSSGSGSGSSGPWWVFPLIIGAIAIFVFGASLVSYIKNRARKSARVAKVRGAAAEAAEEDAAFDHGHIVDTATELFLESQKAWDARDHAKLQQLVGPEIWKEWKLRLEDFESKGWHNRVRVHGEPRVEYVGLVNRAADEEDRAVVRLEASLDDWVEDANGRAIMKSGETDRSTTLCEYWTLAKREDDSWYVLSTEQQAEGDHHLEGAIVARPDADDEKLRGESVMELAAADKPLEGFETADLIDLDYEGDAHAQALDLSLADPRFAPDVLETSARRAVAAWSEAVDGEDAPLEALATPAAVTELLYAGDPSNSRRLVVRGPKVETVTVARIDGERDPAEMLLELRVSGRRYIQDRNTAAVLSGSQSEETTFTERWTLALSGPDENPWQLASASAGVTG
;
A
#
# COMPACT_ATOMS: atom_id res chain seq x y z
N GLY A 1 -13.55 4.88 7.34
CA GLY A 1 -14.90 4.96 6.74
C GLY A 1 -14.96 6.07 5.71
N GLY A 2 -15.08 5.77 4.43
CA GLY A 2 -15.12 6.78 3.37
C GLY A 2 -15.49 6.16 2.02
N GLY A 3 -16.76 5.76 1.88
CA GLY A 3 -17.31 5.32 0.59
C GLY A 3 -17.72 6.53 -0.24
N GLY A 4 -17.26 6.61 -1.49
CA GLY A 4 -17.54 7.71 -2.40
C GLY A 4 -19.02 7.87 -2.76
N PHE A 5 -19.48 9.12 -2.82
CA PHE A 5 -20.81 9.50 -3.32
C PHE A 5 -20.65 10.23 -4.66
N SER A 6 -20.93 9.55 -5.79
CA SER A 6 -20.96 10.20 -7.10
C SER A 6 -22.33 10.85 -7.35
N GLY A 7 -22.44 12.13 -7.01
CA GLY A 7 -23.59 12.97 -7.38
C GLY A 7 -23.29 13.77 -8.65
N SER A 8 -23.88 13.39 -9.79
CA SER A 8 -23.80 14.20 -11.02
C SER A 8 -24.83 15.33 -10.99
N SER A 9 -24.39 16.59 -11.07
CA SER A 9 -25.25 17.73 -11.38
C SER A 9 -24.72 18.48 -12.60
N GLY A 10 -25.46 18.42 -13.70
CA GLY A 10 -25.20 19.21 -14.91
C GLY A 10 -26.52 19.57 -15.58
N SER A 11 -26.90 20.84 -15.48
CA SER A 11 -28.07 21.45 -16.14
C SER A 11 -27.74 21.82 -17.59
N GLY A 12 -28.47 21.25 -18.55
CA GLY A 12 -28.43 21.64 -19.96
C GLY A 12 -29.64 21.08 -20.69
N SER A 13 -30.52 21.95 -21.17
CA SER A 13 -31.82 21.65 -21.76
C SER A 13 -31.74 20.95 -23.11
N GLY A 14 -32.53 19.88 -23.31
CA GLY A 14 -32.94 19.46 -24.65
C GLY A 14 -33.25 17.97 -24.78
N SER A 15 -34.51 17.68 -25.11
CA SER A 15 -35.01 16.42 -25.67
C SER A 15 -35.15 15.22 -24.71
N SER A 16 -36.40 15.01 -24.32
CA SER A 16 -36.97 13.80 -23.72
C SER A 16 -36.47 12.51 -24.37
N GLY A 17 -35.68 11.75 -23.61
CA GLY A 17 -35.40 10.34 -23.81
C GLY A 17 -35.62 9.58 -22.49
N PRO A 18 -36.15 8.35 -22.49
CA PRO A 18 -36.51 7.69 -21.25
C PRO A 18 -35.25 7.19 -20.51
N TRP A 19 -34.96 7.82 -19.37
CA TRP A 19 -34.08 7.49 -18.24
C TRP A 19 -34.10 6.05 -17.66
N TRP A 20 -34.59 5.05 -18.41
CA TRP A 20 -34.60 3.64 -18.00
C TRP A 20 -33.94 2.75 -19.07
N VAL A 21 -32.62 2.62 -19.01
CA VAL A 21 -31.80 1.61 -19.70
C VAL A 21 -30.39 1.74 -19.11
N PHE A 22 -29.72 0.78 -18.46
CA PHE A 22 -29.81 -0.68 -18.27
C PHE A 22 -28.76 -1.07 -17.15
N PRO A 23 -28.58 -2.34 -16.68
CA PRO A 23 -29.18 -2.84 -15.42
C PRO A 23 -28.24 -3.58 -14.42
N LEU A 24 -28.84 -4.02 -13.29
CA LEU A 24 -28.70 -5.33 -12.63
C LEU A 24 -27.34 -6.08 -12.65
N ILE A 25 -26.71 -6.22 -11.48
CA ILE A 25 -26.10 -7.49 -11.03
C ILE A 25 -26.33 -7.67 -9.52
N ILE A 26 -27.55 -8.01 -9.10
CA ILE A 26 -27.78 -8.70 -7.81
C ILE A 26 -28.98 -9.61 -8.00
N GLY A 27 -28.76 -10.93 -8.07
CA GLY A 27 -29.88 -11.89 -8.05
C GLY A 27 -29.70 -13.17 -8.86
N ALA A 28 -28.60 -13.91 -8.70
CA ALA A 28 -28.50 -15.32 -9.12
C ALA A 28 -27.34 -16.13 -8.49
N ILE A 29 -26.83 -15.76 -7.31
CA ILE A 29 -25.74 -16.51 -6.62
C ILE A 29 -26.13 -16.82 -5.16
N ALA A 30 -27.36 -17.27 -4.94
CA ALA A 30 -27.88 -17.47 -3.58
C ALA A 30 -27.92 -18.95 -3.12
N ILE A 31 -27.61 -19.93 -3.96
CA ILE A 31 -27.87 -21.35 -3.60
C ILE A 31 -26.64 -22.29 -3.70
N PHE A 32 -25.52 -21.89 -4.33
CA PHE A 32 -24.29 -22.71 -4.38
C PHE A 32 -23.13 -22.18 -3.49
N VAL A 33 -23.24 -20.97 -2.94
CA VAL A 33 -22.17 -20.28 -2.18
C VAL A 33 -22.22 -20.52 -0.66
N PHE A 34 -23.29 -21.14 -0.13
CA PHE A 34 -23.45 -21.28 1.32
C PHE A 34 -22.46 -22.27 1.97
N GLY A 35 -22.00 -23.30 1.24
CA GLY A 35 -21.00 -24.25 1.75
C GLY A 35 -19.56 -23.73 1.71
N ALA A 36 -19.17 -23.06 0.63
CA ALA A 36 -17.82 -22.52 0.44
C ALA A 36 -17.58 -21.20 1.22
N SER A 37 -18.63 -20.40 1.43
CA SER A 37 -18.53 -19.16 2.24
C SER A 37 -18.36 -19.46 3.73
N LEU A 38 -19.00 -20.49 4.27
CA LEU A 38 -18.85 -20.87 5.68
C LEU A 38 -17.45 -21.43 5.97
N VAL A 39 -16.91 -22.28 5.08
CA VAL A 39 -15.53 -22.80 5.21
C VAL A 39 -14.50 -21.68 5.08
N SER A 40 -14.67 -20.77 4.12
CA SER A 40 -13.77 -19.62 3.96
C SER A 40 -13.86 -18.67 5.15
N TYR A 41 -15.06 -18.43 5.68
CA TYR A 41 -15.28 -17.64 6.90
C TYR A 41 -14.62 -18.27 8.14
N ILE A 42 -14.79 -19.57 8.36
CA ILE A 42 -14.17 -20.29 9.48
C ILE A 42 -12.64 -20.29 9.34
N LYS A 43 -12.13 -20.56 8.13
CA LYS A 43 -10.69 -20.55 7.84
C LYS A 43 -10.10 -19.17 8.08
N ASN A 44 -10.77 -18.10 7.64
CA ASN A 44 -10.30 -16.73 7.86
C ASN A 44 -10.32 -16.36 9.34
N ARG A 45 -11.37 -16.76 10.07
CA ARG A 45 -11.44 -16.57 11.53
C ARG A 45 -10.31 -17.28 12.26
N ALA A 46 -10.01 -18.54 11.91
CA ALA A 46 -8.93 -19.30 12.51
C ALA A 46 -7.56 -18.69 12.20
N ARG A 47 -7.32 -18.29 10.94
CA ARG A 47 -6.10 -17.57 10.52
C ARG A 47 -5.91 -16.29 11.33
N LYS A 48 -6.97 -15.50 11.47
CA LYS A 48 -6.95 -14.26 12.25
C LYS A 48 -6.65 -14.52 13.72
N SER A 49 -7.33 -15.47 14.37
CA SER A 49 -7.04 -15.79 15.78
C SER A 49 -5.62 -16.28 15.98
N ALA A 50 -5.09 -17.09 15.06
CA ALA A 50 -3.69 -17.52 15.10
C ALA A 50 -2.73 -16.33 14.90
N ARG A 51 -3.07 -15.40 14.00
CA ARG A 51 -2.29 -14.18 13.76
C ARG A 51 -2.22 -13.31 15.02
N VAL A 52 -3.36 -13.00 15.63
CA VAL A 52 -3.44 -12.20 16.87
C VAL A 52 -2.62 -12.85 17.99
N ALA A 53 -2.68 -14.18 18.13
CA ALA A 53 -1.89 -14.89 19.13
C ALA A 53 -0.37 -14.77 18.89
N LYS A 54 0.08 -14.87 17.64
CA LYS A 54 1.49 -14.68 17.27
C LYS A 54 1.95 -13.25 17.54
N VAL A 55 1.17 -12.26 17.11
CA VAL A 55 1.48 -10.84 17.32
C VAL A 55 1.50 -10.49 18.79
N ARG A 56 0.62 -11.07 19.61
CA ARG A 56 0.69 -10.89 21.07
C ARG A 56 2.00 -11.40 21.67
N GLY A 57 2.52 -12.53 21.21
CA GLY A 57 3.82 -13.04 21.65
C GLY A 57 4.96 -12.11 21.24
N ALA A 58 4.98 -11.69 19.98
CA ALA A 58 5.97 -10.76 19.44
C ALA A 58 5.91 -9.37 20.10
N ALA A 59 4.70 -8.88 20.40
CA ALA A 59 4.50 -7.61 21.12
C ALA A 59 5.02 -7.69 22.55
N ALA A 60 4.87 -8.83 23.23
CA ALA A 60 5.45 -9.02 24.55
C ALA A 60 6.99 -8.98 24.50
N GLU A 61 7.59 -9.57 23.47
CA GLU A 61 9.05 -9.51 23.23
C GLU A 61 9.51 -8.09 22.91
N ALA A 62 8.84 -7.38 21.98
CA ALA A 62 9.15 -6.00 21.64
C ALA A 62 9.04 -5.06 22.85
N ALA A 63 8.00 -5.26 23.69
CA ALA A 63 7.75 -4.46 24.88
C ALA A 63 8.79 -4.61 25.99
N GLU A 64 9.67 -5.62 25.94
CA GLU A 64 10.81 -5.72 26.86
C GLU A 64 11.84 -4.60 26.63
N GLU A 65 11.97 -4.13 25.38
CA GLU A 65 12.91 -3.09 24.96
C GLU A 65 12.21 -1.76 24.68
N ASP A 66 11.01 -1.80 24.09
CA ASP A 66 10.20 -0.63 23.75
C ASP A 66 8.73 -0.81 24.19
N ALA A 67 8.40 -0.19 25.33
CA ALA A 67 7.07 -0.25 25.92
C ALA A 67 5.95 0.31 25.01
N ALA A 68 6.28 1.10 23.97
CA ALA A 68 5.31 1.59 22.99
C ALA A 68 4.64 0.45 22.19
N PHE A 69 5.27 -0.73 22.12
CA PHE A 69 4.72 -1.91 21.47
C PHE A 69 3.88 -2.82 22.38
N ASP A 70 3.66 -2.46 23.65
CA ASP A 70 2.80 -3.25 24.53
C ASP A 70 1.42 -3.48 23.89
N HIS A 71 0.96 -4.73 23.91
CA HIS A 71 -0.29 -5.10 23.24
C HIS A 71 -1.50 -4.34 23.81
N GLY A 72 -1.55 -4.12 25.13
CA GLY A 72 -2.63 -3.36 25.76
C GLY A 72 -2.60 -1.90 25.30
N HIS A 73 -1.40 -1.29 25.35
CA HIS A 73 -1.19 0.08 24.90
C HIS A 73 -1.60 0.31 23.44
N ILE A 74 -1.21 -0.57 22.51
CA ILE A 74 -1.58 -0.45 21.09
C ILE A 74 -3.10 -0.58 20.90
N VAL A 75 -3.75 -1.52 21.59
CA VAL A 75 -5.21 -1.72 21.49
C VAL A 75 -5.97 -0.50 22.01
N ASP A 76 -5.57 0.04 23.16
CA ASP A 76 -6.20 1.22 23.75
C ASP A 76 -5.98 2.46 22.87
N THR A 77 -4.75 2.65 22.38
CA THR A 77 -4.39 3.77 21.50
C THR A 77 -5.16 3.71 20.19
N ALA A 78 -5.26 2.54 19.55
CA ALA A 78 -6.06 2.36 18.34
C ALA A 78 -7.56 2.65 18.58
N THR A 79 -8.09 2.25 19.74
CA THR A 79 -9.48 2.53 20.13
C THR A 79 -9.71 4.03 20.25
N GLU A 80 -8.81 4.75 20.93
CA GLU A 80 -8.87 6.20 21.09
C GLU A 80 -8.75 6.92 19.74
N LEU A 81 -7.74 6.57 18.94
CA LEU A 81 -7.55 7.13 17.59
C LEU A 81 -8.80 6.94 16.73
N PHE A 82 -9.42 5.76 16.78
CA PHE A 82 -10.65 5.49 16.04
C PHE A 82 -11.79 6.41 16.48
N LEU A 83 -12.10 6.45 17.78
CA LEU A 83 -13.22 7.21 18.33
C LEU A 83 -13.04 8.72 18.13
N GLU A 84 -11.84 9.24 18.41
CA GLU A 84 -11.53 10.66 18.22
C GLU A 84 -11.53 11.05 16.74
N SER A 85 -11.09 10.16 15.83
CA SER A 85 -11.20 10.40 14.38
C SER A 85 -12.66 10.48 13.92
N GLN A 86 -13.53 9.55 14.35
CA GLN A 86 -14.95 9.60 13.97
C GLN A 86 -15.64 10.88 14.50
N LYS A 87 -15.32 11.27 15.74
CA LYS A 87 -15.85 12.48 16.37
C LYS A 87 -15.36 13.76 15.68
N ALA A 88 -14.06 13.84 15.39
CA ALA A 88 -13.49 14.99 14.68
C ALA A 88 -14.03 15.08 13.24
N TRP A 89 -14.24 13.94 12.57
CA TRP A 89 -14.87 13.87 11.26
C TRP A 89 -16.32 14.41 11.27
N ASP A 90 -17.18 13.91 12.18
CA ASP A 90 -18.55 14.41 12.32
C ASP A 90 -18.60 15.91 12.66
N ALA A 91 -17.65 16.39 13.48
CA ALA A 91 -17.53 17.80 13.85
C ALA A 91 -16.88 18.70 12.78
N ARG A 92 -16.34 18.12 11.70
CA ARG A 92 -15.48 18.80 10.71
C ARG A 92 -14.29 19.52 11.34
N ASP A 93 -13.71 18.93 12.39
CA ASP A 93 -12.54 19.48 13.08
C ASP A 93 -11.26 19.12 12.33
N HIS A 94 -10.92 19.94 11.33
CA HIS A 94 -9.76 19.75 10.48
C HIS A 94 -8.45 19.74 11.29
N ALA A 95 -8.35 20.59 12.33
CA ALA A 95 -7.15 20.70 13.15
C ALA A 95 -6.93 19.43 13.97
N LYS A 96 -7.99 18.87 14.56
CA LYS A 96 -7.91 17.61 15.29
C LYS A 96 -7.59 16.44 14.38
N LEU A 97 -8.24 16.34 13.21
CA LEU A 97 -7.94 15.28 12.23
C LEU A 97 -6.48 15.30 11.81
N GLN A 98 -5.93 16.48 11.48
CA GLN A 98 -4.52 16.64 11.10
C GLN A 98 -3.53 16.17 12.19
N GLN A 99 -3.92 16.18 13.46
CA GLN A 99 -3.08 15.68 14.56
C GLN A 99 -3.15 14.15 14.70
N LEU A 100 -4.31 13.56 14.39
CA LEU A 100 -4.58 12.13 14.58
C LEU A 100 -4.03 11.26 13.45
N VAL A 101 -3.85 11.83 12.26
CA VAL A 101 -3.52 11.08 11.04
C VAL A 101 -2.26 11.63 10.36
N GLY A 102 -1.62 10.79 9.55
CA GLY A 102 -0.42 11.14 8.78
C GLY A 102 -0.69 12.16 7.67
N PRO A 103 0.36 12.77 7.10
CA PRO A 103 0.22 13.84 6.11
C PRO A 103 -0.52 13.40 4.84
N GLU A 104 -0.28 12.18 4.36
CA GLU A 104 -0.90 11.69 3.12
C GLU A 104 -2.38 11.34 3.29
N ILE A 105 -2.73 10.60 4.35
CA ILE A 105 -4.14 10.35 4.68
C ILE A 105 -4.88 11.66 4.98
N TRP A 106 -4.23 12.65 5.59
CA TRP A 106 -4.81 13.98 5.79
C TRP A 106 -5.10 14.69 4.47
N LYS A 107 -4.19 14.66 3.49
CA LYS A 107 -4.46 15.23 2.14
C LYS A 107 -5.74 14.63 1.54
N GLU A 108 -5.88 13.32 1.58
CA GLU A 108 -7.06 12.62 1.04
C GLU A 108 -8.34 12.97 1.81
N TRP A 109 -8.28 12.99 3.15
CA TRP A 109 -9.44 13.29 3.98
C TRP A 109 -9.88 14.75 3.85
N LYS A 110 -8.92 15.66 3.75
CA LYS A 110 -9.18 17.09 3.53
C LYS A 110 -9.91 17.33 2.21
N LEU A 111 -9.46 16.72 1.11
CA LEU A 111 -10.14 16.85 -0.19
C LEU A 111 -11.61 16.39 -0.11
N ARG A 112 -11.90 15.31 0.60
CA ARG A 112 -13.27 14.81 0.78
C ARG A 112 -14.12 15.75 1.63
N LEU A 113 -13.57 16.29 2.71
CA LEU A 113 -14.27 17.27 3.55
C LEU A 113 -14.56 18.56 2.79
N GLU A 114 -13.60 19.03 1.98
CA GLU A 114 -13.78 20.19 1.08
C GLU A 114 -14.83 19.92 0.00
N ASP A 115 -14.88 18.71 -0.58
CA ASP A 115 -15.92 18.31 -1.53
C ASP A 115 -17.31 18.33 -0.87
N PHE A 116 -17.46 17.77 0.34
CA PHE A 116 -18.70 17.86 1.09
C PHE A 116 -19.10 19.30 1.39
N GLU A 117 -18.16 20.13 1.86
CA GLU A 117 -18.41 21.54 2.13
C GLU A 117 -18.88 22.29 0.87
N SER A 118 -18.23 22.05 -0.28
CA SER A 118 -18.60 22.69 -1.56
C SER A 118 -20.02 22.36 -2.01
N LYS A 119 -20.52 21.17 -1.64
CA LYS A 119 -21.88 20.69 -1.94
C LYS A 119 -22.90 21.10 -0.87
N GLY A 120 -22.46 21.74 0.21
CA GLY A 120 -23.29 22.00 1.39
C GLY A 120 -23.71 20.71 2.11
N TRP A 121 -22.93 19.65 1.96
CA TRP A 121 -23.16 18.34 2.56
C TRP A 121 -22.45 18.22 3.90
N HIS A 122 -23.00 17.41 4.80
CA HIS A 122 -22.43 17.07 6.11
C HIS A 122 -22.41 15.56 6.27
N ASN A 123 -21.24 14.91 6.32
CA ASN A 123 -21.20 13.51 6.69
C ASN A 123 -21.34 13.35 8.21
N ARG A 124 -22.37 12.61 8.63
CA ARG A 124 -22.71 12.33 10.01
C ARG A 124 -22.29 10.93 10.39
N VAL A 125 -21.57 10.82 11.51
CA VAL A 125 -21.12 9.53 12.03
C VAL A 125 -21.46 9.41 13.51
N ARG A 126 -22.03 8.27 13.89
CA ARG A 126 -22.25 7.91 15.29
C ARG A 126 -21.80 6.48 15.55
N VAL A 127 -20.75 6.31 16.34
CA VAL A 127 -20.28 4.99 16.77
C VAL A 127 -21.20 4.43 17.86
N HIS A 128 -21.55 3.16 17.75
CA HIS A 128 -22.37 2.43 18.71
C HIS A 128 -21.52 1.44 19.49
N GLY A 129 -21.42 1.64 20.80
CA GLY A 129 -20.62 0.78 21.68
C GLY A 129 -19.11 0.99 21.48
N GLU A 130 -18.33 0.04 21.98
CA GLU A 130 -16.87 0.05 21.88
C GLU A 130 -16.43 -0.72 20.63
N PRO A 131 -15.51 -0.18 19.82
CA PRO A 131 -14.98 -0.90 18.66
C PRO A 131 -14.17 -2.12 19.12
N ARG A 132 -14.25 -3.20 18.36
CA ARG A 132 -13.41 -4.37 18.58
C ARG A 132 -12.09 -4.17 17.85
N VAL A 133 -11.00 -4.12 18.61
CA VAL A 133 -9.64 -3.97 18.08
C VAL A 133 -8.87 -5.28 18.24
N GLU A 134 -8.23 -5.71 17.16
CA GLU A 134 -7.35 -6.88 17.14
C GLU A 134 -5.97 -6.47 16.63
N TYR A 135 -4.91 -6.63 17.44
CA TYR A 135 -3.55 -6.35 17.00
C TYR A 135 -3.03 -7.48 16.10
N VAL A 136 -2.73 -7.18 14.83
CA VAL A 136 -2.52 -8.16 13.76
C VAL A 136 -1.22 -8.00 12.98
N GLY A 137 -0.42 -6.97 13.21
CA GLY A 137 0.92 -6.84 12.61
C GLY A 137 1.82 -5.94 13.44
N LEU A 138 3.11 -6.23 13.46
CA LEU A 138 4.09 -5.49 14.26
C LEU A 138 5.41 -5.47 13.48
N VAL A 139 5.97 -4.27 13.34
CA VAL A 139 7.32 -4.03 12.82
C VAL A 139 8.01 -3.07 13.79
N ASN A 140 9.05 -3.57 14.47
CA ASN A 140 9.93 -2.84 15.38
C ASN A 140 11.34 -2.82 14.80
N ARG A 141 11.83 -1.65 14.41
CA ARG A 141 13.10 -1.43 13.70
C ARG A 141 13.95 -0.40 14.44
N ALA A 142 15.26 -0.49 14.26
CA ALA A 142 16.22 0.26 15.08
C ALA A 142 16.14 1.80 15.00
N ALA A 143 15.46 2.36 14.00
CA ALA A 143 15.37 3.80 13.79
C ALA A 143 14.04 4.42 14.24
N ASP A 144 13.09 3.63 14.73
CA ASP A 144 11.71 4.00 15.12
C ASP A 144 10.83 4.61 14.01
N GLU A 145 11.40 5.34 13.04
CA GLU A 145 10.73 5.95 11.89
C GLU A 145 9.98 4.92 11.03
N GLU A 146 10.49 3.70 11.01
CA GLU A 146 9.93 2.56 10.27
C GLU A 146 9.03 1.68 11.15
N ASP A 147 8.77 2.07 12.40
CA ASP A 147 7.93 1.29 13.30
C ASP A 147 6.48 1.34 12.86
N ARG A 148 5.86 0.16 12.82
CA ARG A 148 4.47 0.00 12.40
C ARG A 148 3.73 -0.94 13.33
N ALA A 149 2.51 -0.54 13.68
CA ALA A 149 1.54 -1.39 14.34
C ALA A 149 0.29 -1.50 13.47
N VAL A 150 -0.11 -2.71 13.10
CA VAL A 150 -1.32 -2.93 12.30
C VAL A 150 -2.42 -3.52 13.16
N VAL A 151 -3.56 -2.84 13.22
CA VAL A 151 -4.75 -3.30 13.94
C VAL A 151 -5.89 -3.55 12.97
N ARG A 152 -6.71 -4.56 13.25
CA ARG A 152 -8.01 -4.74 12.63
C ARG A 152 -9.08 -4.18 13.56
N LEU A 153 -9.87 -3.25 13.05
CA LEU A 153 -10.96 -2.58 13.75
C LEU A 153 -12.30 -3.07 13.21
N GLU A 154 -13.24 -3.31 14.12
CA GLU A 154 -14.63 -3.64 13.78
C GLU A 154 -15.56 -2.82 14.66
N ALA A 155 -16.42 -1.99 14.06
CA ALA A 155 -17.29 -1.07 14.78
C ALA A 155 -18.68 -1.02 14.14
N SER A 156 -19.73 -0.96 14.97
CA SER A 156 -21.08 -0.65 14.51
C SER A 156 -21.28 0.86 14.58
N LEU A 157 -21.79 1.48 13.52
CA LEU A 157 -21.99 2.92 13.47
C LEU A 157 -23.18 3.30 12.58
N ASP A 158 -23.77 4.46 12.83
CA ASP A 158 -24.61 5.14 11.86
C ASP A 158 -23.72 6.04 10.97
N ASP A 159 -23.84 5.93 9.65
CA ASP A 159 -23.17 6.79 8.65
C ASP A 159 -24.20 7.28 7.63
N TRP A 160 -24.36 8.59 7.52
CA TRP A 160 -25.22 9.21 6.49
C TRP A 160 -24.72 10.61 6.13
N VAL A 161 -25.17 11.13 4.99
CA VAL A 161 -24.88 12.52 4.61
C VAL A 161 -26.13 13.36 4.87
N GLU A 162 -26.01 14.56 5.42
CA GLU A 162 -27.08 15.57 5.48
C GLU A 162 -26.83 16.63 4.41
N ASP A 163 -27.87 17.00 3.66
CA ASP A 163 -27.81 18.12 2.73
C ASP A 163 -27.89 19.48 3.47
N ALA A 164 -27.78 20.57 2.71
CA ALA A 164 -27.88 21.93 3.27
C ALA A 164 -29.22 22.25 3.94
N ASN A 165 -30.27 21.44 3.70
CA ASN A 165 -31.59 21.56 4.32
C ASN A 165 -31.78 20.60 5.51
N GLY A 166 -30.73 19.88 5.92
CA GLY A 166 -30.77 18.88 6.99
C GLY A 166 -31.46 17.57 6.59
N ARG A 167 -31.65 17.31 5.29
CA ARG A 167 -32.22 16.05 4.80
C ARG A 167 -31.13 15.00 4.73
N ALA A 168 -31.40 13.84 5.31
CA ALA A 168 -30.52 12.69 5.18
C ALA A 168 -30.54 12.17 3.74
N ILE A 169 -29.36 12.16 3.11
CA ILE A 169 -29.00 11.48 1.88
C ILE A 169 -28.36 10.16 2.29
N MET A 170 -29.02 9.06 1.93
CA MET A 170 -28.52 7.70 2.11
C MET A 170 -27.77 7.26 0.85
N LYS A 171 -26.87 6.28 0.97
CA LYS A 171 -26.28 5.62 -0.20
C LYS A 171 -27.39 4.93 -1.01
N SER A 172 -27.22 4.89 -2.32
CA SER A 172 -28.19 4.27 -3.22
C SER A 172 -28.42 2.81 -2.85
N GLY A 173 -29.66 2.46 -2.49
CA GLY A 173 -30.05 1.10 -2.10
C GLY A 173 -30.04 0.82 -0.60
N GLU A 174 -29.57 1.74 0.23
CA GLU A 174 -29.63 1.63 1.69
C GLU A 174 -30.93 2.25 2.23
N THR A 175 -31.60 1.52 3.13
CA THR A 175 -32.80 1.97 3.84
C THR A 175 -32.53 2.28 5.31
N ASP A 176 -31.34 1.95 5.80
CA ASP A 176 -30.93 2.13 7.20
C ASP A 176 -29.57 2.84 7.25
N ARG A 177 -29.33 3.59 8.33
CA ARG A 177 -28.08 4.32 8.60
C ARG A 177 -27.04 3.44 9.27
N SER A 178 -27.49 2.40 9.96
CA SER A 178 -26.60 1.48 10.67
C SER A 178 -25.80 0.61 9.70
N THR A 179 -24.49 0.60 9.90
CA THR A 179 -23.53 -0.23 9.17
C THR A 179 -22.49 -0.81 10.13
N THR A 180 -21.85 -1.89 9.72
CA THR A 180 -20.69 -2.45 10.41
C THR A 180 -19.45 -2.14 9.59
N LEU A 181 -18.58 -1.32 10.16
CA LEU A 181 -17.28 -1.00 9.61
C LEU A 181 -16.27 -2.08 10.01
N CYS A 182 -15.47 -2.53 9.04
CA CYS A 182 -14.35 -3.42 9.27
C CYS A 182 -13.16 -2.93 8.44
N GLU A 183 -12.13 -2.44 9.12
CA GLU A 183 -10.95 -1.82 8.51
C GLU A 183 -9.67 -2.35 9.16
N TYR A 184 -8.58 -2.31 8.41
CA TYR A 184 -7.23 -2.45 8.93
C TYR A 184 -6.61 -1.05 8.99
N TRP A 185 -6.05 -0.69 10.14
CA TRP A 185 -5.35 0.58 10.32
C TRP A 185 -3.89 0.27 10.59
N THR A 186 -3.02 0.88 9.80
CA THR A 186 -1.58 0.91 10.07
C THR A 186 -1.29 2.17 10.85
N LEU A 187 -0.71 1.99 12.02
CA LEU A 187 -0.24 3.06 12.88
C LEU A 187 1.27 3.22 12.71
N ALA A 188 1.74 4.46 12.72
CA ALA A 188 3.16 4.78 12.77
C ALA A 188 3.49 5.46 14.10
N LYS A 189 4.70 5.21 14.59
CA LYS A 189 5.23 5.77 15.82
C LYS A 189 5.80 7.16 15.54
N ARG A 190 5.61 8.09 16.47
CA ARG A 190 6.24 9.41 16.47
C ARG A 190 7.51 9.36 17.32
N GLU A 191 8.35 10.39 17.18
CA GLU A 191 9.54 10.58 18.03
C GLU A 191 9.23 10.66 19.54
N ASP A 192 7.99 10.98 19.92
CA ASP A 192 7.54 11.05 21.33
C ASP A 192 6.86 9.76 21.82
N ASP A 193 7.10 8.64 21.12
CA ASP A 193 6.51 7.31 21.36
C ASP A 193 4.97 7.24 21.20
N SER A 194 4.32 8.33 20.79
CA SER A 194 2.89 8.31 20.48
C SER A 194 2.60 7.74 19.10
N TRP A 195 1.40 7.20 18.90
CA TRP A 195 0.98 6.61 17.63
C TRP A 195 -0.01 7.50 16.88
N TYR A 196 0.06 7.48 15.56
CA TYR A 196 -0.92 8.11 14.68
C TYR A 196 -1.33 7.19 13.54
N VAL A 197 -2.47 7.47 12.91
CA VAL A 197 -2.97 6.67 11.78
C VAL A 197 -2.16 7.01 10.53
N LEU A 198 -1.36 6.06 10.05
CA LEU A 198 -0.60 6.21 8.80
C LEU A 198 -1.51 5.91 7.60
N SER A 199 -2.17 4.76 7.61
CA SER A 199 -3.04 4.32 6.52
C SER A 199 -4.23 3.51 6.99
N THR A 200 -5.27 3.45 6.15
CA THR A 200 -6.50 2.69 6.41
C THR A 200 -6.90 1.89 5.20
N GLU A 201 -7.28 0.63 5.42
CA GLU A 201 -7.69 -0.31 4.38
C GLU A 201 -9.02 -0.95 4.71
N GLN A 202 -9.86 -1.20 3.69
CA GLN A 202 -11.07 -1.98 3.91
C GLN A 202 -10.71 -3.44 4.20
N GLN A 203 -11.63 -4.18 4.83
CA GLN A 203 -11.42 -5.58 5.16
C GLN A 203 -10.88 -6.42 3.99
N ALA A 204 -11.47 -6.25 2.80
CA ALA A 204 -11.10 -7.04 1.64
C ALA A 204 -9.64 -6.80 1.21
N GLU A 205 -9.13 -5.58 1.40
CA GLU A 205 -7.78 -5.14 1.05
C GLU A 205 -6.75 -5.59 2.09
N GLY A 206 -7.04 -5.34 3.37
CA GLY A 206 -6.11 -5.52 4.47
C GLY A 206 -5.93 -6.98 4.92
N ASP A 207 -6.66 -7.95 4.36
CA ASP A 207 -6.48 -9.37 4.70
C ASP A 207 -5.04 -9.88 4.43
N HIS A 208 -4.26 -9.18 3.62
CA HIS A 208 -2.83 -9.47 3.41
C HIS A 208 -1.98 -9.29 4.69
N HIS A 209 -2.39 -8.44 5.64
CA HIS A 209 -1.71 -8.24 6.93
C HIS A 209 -1.68 -9.50 7.79
N LEU A 210 -2.58 -10.45 7.53
CA LEU A 210 -2.60 -11.75 8.23
C LEU A 210 -1.40 -12.64 7.85
N GLU A 211 -0.73 -12.33 6.74
CA GLU A 211 0.40 -13.08 6.18
C GLU A 211 1.72 -12.29 6.20
N GLY A 212 1.68 -10.97 6.45
CA GLY A 212 2.86 -10.12 6.49
C GLY A 212 3.88 -10.53 7.57
N ALA A 213 5.12 -10.04 7.46
CA ALA A 213 6.15 -10.26 8.47
C ALA A 213 5.69 -9.77 9.86
N ILE A 214 6.28 -10.34 10.92
CA ILE A 214 6.19 -9.83 12.28
C ILE A 214 7.64 -9.67 12.75
N VAL A 215 8.08 -8.42 12.92
CA VAL A 215 9.46 -8.09 13.27
C VAL A 215 9.45 -7.55 14.70
N ALA A 216 9.63 -8.44 15.68
CA ALA A 216 9.57 -8.08 17.11
C ALA A 216 10.77 -7.27 17.59
N ARG A 217 11.94 -7.53 16.98
CA ARG A 217 13.21 -6.89 17.29
C ARG A 217 13.91 -6.47 16.00
N PRO A 218 14.74 -5.41 16.01
CA PRO A 218 15.44 -4.96 14.82
C PRO A 218 16.31 -6.03 14.15
N ASP A 219 16.88 -6.95 14.93
CA ASP A 219 17.73 -8.05 14.46
C ASP A 219 16.93 -9.26 13.91
N ALA A 220 15.60 -9.24 13.98
CA ALA A 220 14.73 -10.33 13.51
C ALA A 220 14.25 -10.16 12.06
N ASP A 221 14.55 -9.02 11.40
CA ASP A 221 14.23 -8.78 9.99
C ASP A 221 15.29 -9.41 9.07
N ASP A 222 15.34 -10.75 9.05
CA ASP A 222 16.34 -11.54 8.28
C ASP A 222 16.41 -11.13 6.80
N GLU A 223 15.27 -10.74 6.20
CA GLU A 223 15.21 -10.34 4.80
C GLU A 223 15.88 -8.99 4.57
N LYS A 224 15.56 -7.99 5.42
CA LYS A 224 16.20 -6.67 5.36
C LYS A 224 17.71 -6.78 5.61
N LEU A 225 18.12 -7.47 6.68
CA LEU A 225 19.52 -7.63 7.05
C LEU A 225 20.35 -8.31 5.97
N ARG A 226 19.81 -9.36 5.34
CA ARG A 226 20.47 -10.03 4.21
C ARG A 226 20.60 -9.09 3.01
N GLY A 227 19.54 -8.34 2.69
CA GLY A 227 19.57 -7.37 1.60
C GLY A 227 20.60 -6.27 1.82
N GLU A 228 20.68 -5.75 3.05
CA GLU A 228 21.71 -4.78 3.45
C GLU A 228 23.12 -5.35 3.33
N SER A 229 23.34 -6.57 3.82
CA SER A 229 24.63 -7.25 3.72
C SER A 229 25.06 -7.46 2.27
N VAL A 230 24.13 -7.87 1.40
CA VAL A 230 24.40 -8.08 -0.04
C VAL A 230 24.80 -6.77 -0.72
N MET A 231 24.11 -5.67 -0.41
CA MET A 231 24.42 -4.35 -0.96
C MET A 231 25.76 -3.81 -0.46
N GLU A 232 26.02 -3.92 0.85
CA GLU A 232 27.27 -3.47 1.46
C GLU A 232 28.48 -4.19 0.85
N LEU A 233 28.40 -5.53 0.70
CA LEU A 233 29.47 -6.31 0.08
C LEU A 233 29.69 -5.91 -1.39
N ALA A 234 28.61 -5.71 -2.14
CA ALA A 234 28.72 -5.31 -3.55
C ALA A 234 29.29 -3.90 -3.72
N ALA A 235 28.95 -2.98 -2.82
CA ALA A 235 29.49 -1.62 -2.83
C ALA A 235 30.98 -1.58 -2.43
N ALA A 236 31.39 -2.39 -1.46
CA ALA A 236 32.78 -2.44 -0.99
C ALA A 236 33.76 -2.92 -2.08
N ASP A 237 33.30 -3.84 -2.94
CA ASP A 237 34.11 -4.43 -4.02
C ASP A 237 33.82 -3.81 -5.40
N LYS A 238 33.21 -2.63 -5.45
CA LYS A 238 32.92 -1.93 -6.73
C LYS A 238 34.22 -1.52 -7.45
N PRO A 239 34.20 -1.40 -8.80
CA PRO A 239 35.35 -0.94 -9.57
C PRO A 239 35.89 0.42 -9.08
N LEU A 240 37.20 0.62 -9.22
CA LEU A 240 37.85 1.88 -8.88
C LEU A 240 37.24 3.05 -9.67
N GLU A 241 37.22 4.23 -9.07
CA GLU A 241 36.78 5.45 -9.76
C GLU A 241 37.55 5.65 -11.08
N GLY A 242 36.79 5.80 -12.18
CA GLY A 242 37.33 5.95 -13.53
C GLY A 242 37.42 4.67 -14.36
N PHE A 243 36.97 3.52 -13.84
CA PHE A 243 36.67 2.32 -14.64
C PHE A 243 35.16 2.23 -14.88
N GLU A 244 34.75 2.21 -16.15
CA GLU A 244 33.35 2.05 -16.52
C GLU A 244 33.00 0.57 -16.72
N THR A 245 31.73 0.20 -16.54
CA THR A 245 31.26 -1.15 -16.85
C THR A 245 31.53 -1.52 -18.32
N ALA A 246 31.45 -0.54 -19.22
CA ALA A 246 31.78 -0.71 -20.63
C ALA A 246 33.23 -1.15 -20.87
N ASP A 247 34.18 -0.78 -19.98
CA ASP A 247 35.58 -1.19 -20.08
C ASP A 247 35.80 -2.67 -19.68
N LEU A 248 34.80 -3.28 -19.03
CA LEU A 248 34.85 -4.63 -18.48
C LEU A 248 34.18 -5.68 -19.40
N ILE A 249 33.54 -5.26 -20.48
CA ILE A 249 32.78 -6.13 -21.39
C ILE A 249 33.65 -6.55 -22.59
N ASP A 250 33.75 -7.86 -22.84
CA ASP A 250 34.27 -8.40 -24.10
C ASP A 250 33.13 -8.55 -25.12
N LEU A 251 33.36 -8.12 -26.36
CA LEU A 251 32.34 -7.75 -27.37
C LEU A 251 31.50 -8.91 -27.98
N ASP A 252 31.63 -10.14 -27.49
CA ASP A 252 31.10 -11.33 -28.20
C ASP A 252 30.41 -12.33 -27.25
N TYR A 253 29.45 -11.85 -26.45
CA TYR A 253 28.69 -12.70 -25.54
C TYR A 253 27.52 -13.42 -26.25
N GLU A 254 27.62 -14.75 -26.40
CA GLU A 254 26.57 -15.62 -26.99
C GLU A 254 25.59 -16.23 -25.95
N GLY A 255 25.44 -15.66 -24.75
CA GLY A 255 24.56 -16.18 -23.68
C GLY A 255 23.26 -15.39 -23.45
N ASP A 256 22.44 -15.86 -22.50
CA ASP A 256 21.24 -15.13 -22.05
C ASP A 256 21.60 -14.01 -21.03
N ALA A 257 20.63 -13.13 -20.74
CA ALA A 257 20.86 -11.96 -19.87
C ALA A 257 21.26 -12.33 -18.43
N HIS A 258 20.84 -13.50 -17.94
CA HIS A 258 21.26 -13.98 -16.62
C HIS A 258 22.72 -14.40 -16.63
N ALA A 259 23.15 -15.10 -17.69
CA ALA A 259 24.53 -15.49 -17.86
C ALA A 259 25.44 -14.24 -18.06
N GLN A 260 24.95 -13.22 -18.77
CA GLN A 260 25.64 -11.93 -18.89
C GLN A 260 25.79 -11.22 -17.52
N ALA A 261 24.75 -11.26 -16.68
CA ALA A 261 24.80 -10.71 -15.31
C ALA A 261 25.90 -11.36 -14.47
N LEU A 262 25.98 -12.70 -14.52
CA LEU A 262 26.99 -13.48 -13.82
C LEU A 262 28.40 -13.15 -14.31
N ASP A 263 28.61 -13.02 -15.62
CA ASP A 263 29.91 -12.65 -16.17
C ASP A 263 30.35 -11.26 -15.71
N LEU A 264 29.46 -10.27 -15.84
CA LEU A 264 29.70 -8.90 -15.35
C LEU A 264 29.97 -8.86 -13.85
N SER A 265 29.30 -9.71 -13.06
CA SER A 265 29.49 -9.79 -11.61
C SER A 265 30.89 -10.22 -11.17
N LEU A 266 31.67 -10.84 -12.07
CA LEU A 266 33.07 -11.18 -11.79
C LEU A 266 33.97 -9.94 -11.77
N ALA A 267 33.57 -8.89 -12.49
CA ALA A 267 34.32 -7.65 -12.62
C ALA A 267 33.71 -6.51 -11.78
N ASP A 268 32.39 -6.49 -11.65
CA ASP A 268 31.64 -5.53 -10.84
C ASP A 268 30.53 -6.26 -10.07
N PRO A 269 30.72 -6.54 -8.76
CA PRO A 269 29.76 -7.29 -7.93
C PRO A 269 28.36 -6.70 -7.87
N ARG A 270 28.16 -5.44 -8.28
CA ARG A 270 26.83 -4.81 -8.37
C ARG A 270 25.94 -5.49 -9.42
N PHE A 271 26.50 -6.27 -10.34
CA PHE A 271 25.76 -7.09 -11.32
C PHE A 271 25.40 -8.49 -10.80
N ALA A 272 25.80 -8.85 -9.57
CA ALA A 272 25.48 -10.15 -9.01
C ALA A 272 23.95 -10.36 -8.92
N PRO A 273 23.40 -11.53 -9.30
CA PRO A 273 21.96 -11.77 -9.31
C PRO A 273 21.25 -11.43 -7.99
N ASP A 274 21.88 -11.72 -6.85
CA ASP A 274 21.33 -11.41 -5.52
C ASP A 274 21.20 -9.89 -5.27
N VAL A 275 22.12 -9.07 -5.80
CA VAL A 275 22.06 -7.61 -5.74
C VAL A 275 20.91 -7.09 -6.61
N LEU A 276 20.76 -7.65 -7.81
CA LEU A 276 19.69 -7.28 -8.74
C LEU A 276 18.31 -7.63 -8.19
N GLU A 277 18.16 -8.85 -7.65
CA GLU A 277 16.93 -9.29 -7.00
C GLU A 277 16.61 -8.43 -5.76
N THR A 278 17.61 -8.13 -4.93
CA THR A 278 17.43 -7.29 -3.74
C THR A 278 17.01 -5.87 -4.13
N SER A 279 17.60 -5.29 -5.18
CA SER A 279 17.22 -3.97 -5.71
C SER A 279 15.76 -3.95 -6.13
N ALA A 280 15.32 -4.97 -6.86
CA ALA A 280 13.93 -5.11 -7.30
C ALA A 280 12.95 -5.24 -6.13
N ARG A 281 13.28 -6.09 -5.14
CA ARG A 281 12.44 -6.29 -3.95
C ARG A 281 12.32 -5.01 -3.11
N ARG A 282 13.42 -4.27 -2.93
CA ARG A 282 13.41 -2.96 -2.26
C ARG A 282 12.54 -1.95 -2.97
N ALA A 283 12.64 -1.85 -4.30
CA ALA A 283 11.78 -0.95 -5.08
C ALA A 283 10.29 -1.35 -5.00
N VAL A 284 9.95 -2.64 -4.98
CA VAL A 284 8.55 -3.10 -4.75
C VAL A 284 8.07 -2.77 -3.33
N ALA A 285 8.92 -2.94 -2.32
CA ALA A 285 8.58 -2.58 -0.95
C ALA A 285 8.34 -1.07 -0.79
N ALA A 286 9.22 -0.24 -1.35
CA ALA A 286 9.07 1.21 -1.36
C ALA A 286 7.83 1.65 -2.16
N TRP A 287 7.51 0.97 -3.26
CA TRP A 287 6.27 1.22 -4.00
C TRP A 287 5.03 0.91 -3.13
N SER A 288 5.03 -0.21 -2.41
CA SER A 288 3.96 -0.55 -1.48
C SER A 288 3.80 0.46 -0.35
N GLU A 289 4.91 0.94 0.21
CA GLU A 289 4.88 1.94 1.29
C GLU A 289 4.38 3.28 0.78
N ALA A 290 4.87 3.74 -0.37
CA ALA A 290 4.42 4.98 -0.99
C ALA A 290 2.91 4.97 -1.28
N VAL A 291 2.32 3.84 -1.69
CA VAL A 291 0.87 3.74 -1.90
C VAL A 291 0.05 4.21 -0.70
N ASP A 292 0.57 4.04 0.53
CA ASP A 292 -0.11 4.29 1.79
C ASP A 292 0.46 5.41 2.65
N GLY A 293 1.71 5.76 2.41
CA GLY A 293 2.48 6.72 3.17
C GLY A 293 3.16 7.70 2.24
N GLU A 294 4.29 8.23 2.69
CA GLU A 294 5.03 9.25 1.95
C GLU A 294 5.68 8.66 0.69
N ASP A 295 5.74 9.45 -0.37
CA ASP A 295 6.37 9.03 -1.64
C ASP A 295 7.92 8.99 -1.52
N ALA A 296 8.50 9.63 -0.49
CA ALA A 296 9.95 9.85 -0.34
C ALA A 296 10.83 8.57 -0.37
N PRO A 297 10.46 7.46 0.30
CA PRO A 297 11.23 6.20 0.18
C PRO A 297 11.29 5.66 -1.25
N LEU A 298 10.22 5.82 -2.03
CA LEU A 298 10.21 5.43 -3.44
C LEU A 298 11.00 6.42 -4.29
N GLU A 299 10.89 7.73 -4.03
CA GLU A 299 11.66 8.78 -4.71
C GLU A 299 13.18 8.62 -4.52
N ALA A 300 13.62 8.07 -3.38
CA ALA A 300 15.03 7.73 -3.15
C ALA A 300 15.53 6.60 -4.08
N LEU A 301 14.63 5.71 -4.53
CA LEU A 301 14.96 4.53 -5.35
C LEU A 301 14.58 4.68 -6.82
N ALA A 302 13.82 5.71 -7.19
CA ALA A 302 13.21 5.84 -8.51
C ALA A 302 13.27 7.26 -9.05
N THR A 303 13.36 7.38 -10.38
CA THR A 303 13.24 8.68 -11.04
C THR A 303 11.81 9.22 -10.92
N PRO A 304 11.59 10.55 -11.01
CA PRO A 304 10.24 11.12 -10.98
C PRO A 304 9.28 10.55 -12.04
N ALA A 305 9.81 10.16 -13.20
CA ALA A 305 9.03 9.52 -14.25
C ALA A 305 8.56 8.11 -13.84
N ALA A 306 9.44 7.31 -13.24
CA ALA A 306 9.08 5.99 -12.72
C ALA A 306 8.09 6.08 -11.55
N VAL A 307 8.27 7.04 -10.64
CA VAL A 307 7.31 7.32 -9.55
C VAL A 307 5.93 7.66 -10.12
N THR A 308 5.88 8.51 -11.16
CA THR A 308 4.62 8.88 -11.80
C THR A 308 3.90 7.69 -12.41
N GLU A 309 4.64 6.77 -13.03
CA GLU A 309 4.06 5.54 -13.57
C GLU A 309 3.54 4.62 -12.45
N LEU A 310 4.37 4.36 -11.44
CA LEU A 310 4.04 3.41 -10.36
C LEU A 310 2.90 3.90 -9.46
N LEU A 311 2.78 5.19 -9.24
CA LEU A 311 1.80 5.75 -8.32
C LEU A 311 0.57 6.33 -9.02
N TYR A 312 0.72 6.82 -10.25
CA TYR A 312 -0.34 7.54 -10.95
C TYR A 312 -0.68 6.95 -12.33
N ALA A 313 -0.09 5.79 -12.69
CA ALA A 313 -0.30 5.15 -14.00
C ALA A 313 -0.09 6.11 -15.18
N GLY A 314 0.90 6.98 -15.06
CA GLY A 314 1.26 7.97 -16.06
C GLY A 314 0.33 9.19 -16.14
N ASP A 315 -0.63 9.36 -15.21
CA ASP A 315 -1.50 10.54 -15.13
C ASP A 315 -0.74 11.75 -14.52
N PRO A 316 -0.35 12.76 -15.32
CA PRO A 316 0.40 13.91 -14.81
C PRO A 316 -0.45 14.85 -13.95
N SER A 317 -1.78 14.69 -13.94
CA SER A 317 -2.66 15.50 -13.10
C SER A 317 -2.73 15.00 -11.67
N ASN A 318 -2.18 13.80 -11.39
CA ASN A 318 -2.28 13.09 -10.13
C ASN A 318 -3.73 12.95 -9.64
N SER A 319 -4.71 12.96 -10.56
CA SER A 319 -6.14 12.83 -10.23
C SER A 319 -6.53 11.38 -9.91
N ARG A 320 -5.72 10.44 -10.39
CA ARG A 320 -5.87 9.00 -10.20
C ARG A 320 -4.68 8.47 -9.40
N ARG A 321 -4.89 7.41 -8.61
CA ARG A 321 -3.82 6.67 -7.93
C ARG A 321 -3.88 5.21 -8.37
N LEU A 322 -2.75 4.65 -8.78
CA LEU A 322 -2.54 3.21 -8.89
C LEU A 322 -2.27 2.67 -7.49
N VAL A 323 -3.13 1.77 -7.03
CA VAL A 323 -3.02 1.13 -5.73
C VAL A 323 -2.67 -0.33 -5.93
N VAL A 324 -1.67 -0.80 -5.18
CA VAL A 324 -1.33 -2.22 -5.08
C VAL A 324 -1.26 -2.61 -3.60
N ARG A 325 -2.19 -3.44 -3.15
CA ARG A 325 -2.26 -3.91 -1.74
C ARG A 325 -1.59 -5.25 -1.57
N GLY A 326 -0.72 -5.34 -0.58
CA GLY A 326 0.06 -6.53 -0.24
C GLY A 326 0.84 -7.11 -1.42
N PRO A 327 1.60 -6.30 -2.20
CA PRO A 327 2.38 -6.82 -3.31
C PRO A 327 3.38 -7.88 -2.84
N LYS A 328 3.43 -9.00 -3.56
CA LYS A 328 4.39 -10.09 -3.36
C LYS A 328 5.13 -10.35 -4.65
N VAL A 329 6.46 -10.22 -4.61
CA VAL A 329 7.31 -10.58 -5.75
C VAL A 329 7.42 -12.10 -5.83
N GLU A 330 6.76 -12.70 -6.83
CA GLU A 330 6.80 -14.13 -7.09
C GLU A 330 8.06 -14.53 -7.86
N THR A 331 8.49 -13.68 -8.81
CA THR A 331 9.64 -13.95 -9.66
C THR A 331 10.26 -12.64 -10.13
N VAL A 332 11.59 -12.60 -10.16
CA VAL A 332 12.39 -11.55 -10.79
C VAL A 332 13.19 -12.21 -11.91
N THR A 333 13.05 -11.72 -13.14
CA THR A 333 13.81 -12.19 -14.30
C THR A 333 14.58 -11.03 -14.89
N VAL A 334 15.90 -11.21 -15.04
CA VAL A 334 16.72 -10.28 -15.81
C VAL A 334 16.46 -10.56 -17.29
N ALA A 335 15.73 -9.65 -17.95
CA ALA A 335 15.36 -9.80 -19.35
C ALA A 335 16.44 -9.27 -20.30
N ARG A 336 17.20 -8.26 -19.88
CA ARG A 336 18.31 -7.68 -20.66
C ARG A 336 19.26 -6.93 -19.74
N ILE A 337 20.55 -6.97 -20.04
CA ILE A 337 21.55 -6.05 -19.50
C ILE A 337 22.21 -5.30 -20.65
N ASP A 338 22.38 -3.99 -20.48
CA ASP A 338 23.07 -3.08 -21.38
C ASP A 338 24.19 -2.40 -20.59
N GLY A 339 25.31 -3.11 -20.46
CA GLY A 339 26.48 -2.62 -19.72
C GLY A 339 27.41 -1.71 -20.53
N GLU A 340 27.19 -1.58 -21.84
CA GLU A 340 27.89 -0.59 -22.69
C GLU A 340 27.33 0.82 -22.52
N ARG A 341 26.13 0.93 -21.95
CA ARG A 341 25.50 2.20 -21.65
C ARG A 341 26.13 2.85 -20.41
N ASP A 342 26.19 4.18 -20.41
CA ASP A 342 26.60 4.98 -19.26
C ASP A 342 25.44 5.88 -18.79
N PRO A 343 24.85 5.64 -17.60
CA PRO A 343 25.10 4.49 -16.71
C PRO A 343 24.57 3.18 -17.31
N ALA A 344 25.11 2.04 -16.86
CA ALA A 344 24.65 0.72 -17.28
C ALA A 344 23.17 0.52 -16.95
N GLU A 345 22.43 -0.12 -17.85
CA GLU A 345 21.00 -0.36 -17.71
C GLU A 345 20.66 -1.85 -17.64
N MET A 346 19.61 -2.17 -16.89
CA MET A 346 19.05 -3.50 -16.78
C MET A 346 17.55 -3.45 -16.96
N LEU A 347 17.01 -4.33 -17.80
CA LEU A 347 15.58 -4.57 -17.90
C LEU A 347 15.20 -5.79 -17.06
N LEU A 348 14.31 -5.58 -16.10
CA LEU A 348 13.69 -6.61 -15.27
C LEU A 348 12.26 -6.89 -15.73
N GLU A 349 11.89 -8.16 -15.70
CA GLU A 349 10.52 -8.63 -15.72
C GLU A 349 10.16 -9.19 -14.35
N LEU A 350 9.14 -8.58 -13.72
CA LEU A 350 8.69 -8.91 -12.38
C LEU A 350 7.32 -9.55 -12.47
N ARG A 351 7.15 -10.69 -11.82
CA ARG A 351 5.83 -11.28 -11.59
C ARG A 351 5.40 -10.93 -10.16
N VAL A 352 4.36 -10.12 -10.04
CA VAL A 352 3.87 -9.60 -8.77
C VAL A 352 2.43 -10.07 -8.56
N SER A 353 2.13 -10.59 -7.38
CA SER A 353 0.75 -10.79 -6.92
C SER A 353 0.33 -9.70 -5.94
N GLY A 354 -0.93 -9.30 -5.99
CA GLY A 354 -1.51 -8.30 -5.10
C GLY A 354 -2.89 -7.86 -5.58
N ARG A 355 -3.57 -7.03 -4.78
CA ARG A 355 -4.82 -6.40 -5.23
C ARG A 355 -4.46 -5.11 -5.93
N ARG A 356 -4.65 -5.07 -7.24
CA ARG A 356 -4.28 -3.94 -8.08
C ARG A 356 -5.53 -3.26 -8.63
N TYR A 357 -5.61 -1.95 -8.44
CA TYR A 357 -6.71 -1.15 -8.97
C TYR A 357 -6.30 0.31 -9.14
N ILE A 358 -7.01 1.03 -10.00
CA ILE A 358 -6.87 2.48 -10.15
C ILE A 358 -8.08 3.12 -9.47
N GLN A 359 -7.82 4.10 -8.60
CA GLN A 359 -8.87 4.89 -7.97
C GLN A 359 -8.77 6.36 -8.35
N ASP A 360 -9.92 7.03 -8.39
CA ASP A 360 -10.01 8.49 -8.39
C ASP A 360 -9.68 9.01 -6.98
N ARG A 361 -8.70 9.90 -6.84
CA ARG A 361 -8.28 10.41 -5.52
C ARG A 361 -9.32 11.29 -4.85
N ASN A 362 -10.06 12.06 -5.64
CA ASN A 362 -11.05 12.99 -5.12
C ASN A 362 -12.26 12.26 -4.51
N THR A 363 -12.65 11.13 -5.12
CA THR A 363 -13.90 10.42 -4.78
C THR A 363 -13.68 9.05 -4.16
N ALA A 364 -12.45 8.53 -4.18
CA ALA A 364 -12.11 7.13 -3.85
C ALA A 364 -12.83 6.08 -4.73
N ALA A 365 -13.42 6.49 -5.85
CA ALA A 365 -14.09 5.57 -6.75
C ALA A 365 -13.06 4.70 -7.48
N VAL A 366 -13.26 3.38 -7.46
CA VAL A 366 -12.45 2.45 -8.26
C VAL A 366 -12.82 2.63 -9.73
N LEU A 367 -11.83 3.04 -10.53
CA LEU A 367 -11.95 3.28 -11.97
C LEU A 367 -11.66 2.02 -12.79
N SER A 368 -10.75 1.16 -12.31
CA SER A 368 -10.42 -0.14 -12.92
C SER A 368 -9.74 -1.07 -11.91
N GLY A 369 -9.74 -2.38 -12.18
CA GLY A 369 -9.18 -3.40 -11.28
C GLY A 369 -10.15 -3.81 -10.16
N SER A 370 -9.62 -4.41 -9.09
CA SER A 370 -10.42 -4.90 -7.97
C SER A 370 -9.75 -4.67 -6.63
N GLN A 371 -10.52 -4.15 -5.66
CA GLN A 371 -10.12 -4.02 -4.26
C GLN A 371 -10.23 -5.34 -3.48
N SER A 372 -11.00 -6.31 -3.99
CA SER A 372 -11.30 -7.55 -3.27
C SER A 372 -10.63 -8.79 -3.85
N GLU A 373 -10.17 -8.71 -5.10
CA GLU A 373 -9.57 -9.84 -5.80
C GLU A 373 -8.06 -9.65 -5.91
N GLU A 374 -7.31 -10.63 -5.40
CA GLU A 374 -5.88 -10.72 -5.65
C GLU A 374 -5.65 -11.17 -7.09
N THR A 375 -4.74 -10.48 -7.76
CA THR A 375 -4.38 -10.74 -9.16
C THR A 375 -2.87 -10.88 -9.27
N THR A 376 -2.41 -11.71 -10.19
CA THR A 376 -1.01 -11.74 -10.59
C THR A 376 -0.85 -10.94 -11.88
N PHE A 377 0.13 -10.05 -11.92
CA PHE A 377 0.45 -9.21 -13.06
C PHE A 377 1.96 -9.13 -13.27
N THR A 378 2.36 -8.70 -14.46
CA THR A 378 3.76 -8.53 -14.82
C THR A 378 4.10 -7.05 -14.90
N GLU A 379 5.24 -6.67 -14.34
CA GLU A 379 5.83 -5.34 -14.47
C GLU A 379 7.15 -5.43 -15.23
N ARG A 380 7.44 -4.43 -16.06
CA ARG A 380 8.69 -4.28 -16.80
C ARG A 380 9.40 -3.03 -16.33
N TRP A 381 10.54 -3.22 -15.66
CA TRP A 381 11.28 -2.16 -15.01
C TRP A 381 12.66 -2.02 -15.62
N THR A 382 13.04 -0.79 -15.97
CA THR A 382 14.41 -0.46 -16.34
C THR A 382 15.08 0.13 -15.12
N LEU A 383 16.17 -0.49 -14.65
CA LEU A 383 17.02 0.03 -13.60
C LEU A 383 18.32 0.53 -14.22
N ALA A 384 18.85 1.63 -13.70
CA ALA A 384 20.11 2.23 -14.12
C ALA A 384 21.10 2.25 -12.95
N LEU A 385 22.35 1.87 -13.21
CA LEU A 385 23.44 1.86 -12.23
C LEU A 385 23.92 3.28 -11.91
N SER A 386 23.06 4.06 -11.26
CA SER A 386 23.22 5.51 -11.04
C SER A 386 22.83 5.94 -9.63
N GLY A 387 22.42 4.98 -8.79
CA GLY A 387 22.05 5.24 -7.40
C GLY A 387 23.26 5.28 -6.46
N PRO A 388 23.02 5.62 -5.18
CA PRO A 388 24.05 5.60 -4.15
C PRO A 388 24.49 4.17 -3.83
N ASP A 389 25.58 4.01 -3.08
CA ASP A 389 26.17 2.69 -2.78
C ASP A 389 25.20 1.75 -2.03
N GLU A 390 24.31 2.30 -1.21
CA GLU A 390 23.30 1.51 -0.50
C GLU A 390 22.21 0.97 -1.42
N ASN A 391 22.01 1.60 -2.59
CA ASN A 391 21.01 1.25 -3.60
C ASN A 391 21.53 1.61 -5.01
N PRO A 392 22.50 0.85 -5.55
CA PRO A 392 23.24 1.26 -6.74
C PRO A 392 22.37 1.27 -8.01
N TRP A 393 21.32 0.44 -8.05
CA TRP A 393 20.39 0.35 -9.16
C TRP A 393 19.13 1.18 -8.90
N GLN A 394 19.03 2.33 -9.55
CA GLN A 394 17.87 3.22 -9.47
C GLN A 394 16.83 2.85 -10.53
N LEU A 395 15.55 2.83 -10.17
CA LEU A 395 14.45 2.58 -11.11
C LEU A 395 14.27 3.77 -12.06
N ALA A 396 14.75 3.61 -13.29
CA ALA A 396 14.71 4.63 -14.34
C ALA A 396 13.34 4.73 -15.00
N SER A 397 12.67 3.60 -15.24
CA SER A 397 11.32 3.55 -15.79
C SER A 397 10.57 2.30 -15.33
N ALA A 398 9.26 2.42 -15.13
CA ALA A 398 8.36 1.30 -14.94
C ALA A 398 7.34 1.23 -16.08
N SER A 399 6.73 0.07 -16.31
CA SER A 399 5.59 -0.09 -17.19
C SER A 399 4.88 -1.42 -16.91
N ALA A 400 3.56 -1.44 -17.05
CA ALA A 400 2.82 -2.69 -17.02
C ALA A 400 3.24 -3.58 -18.19
N GLY A 401 3.61 -4.82 -17.91
CA GLY A 401 3.86 -5.83 -18.93
C GLY A 401 2.57 -6.20 -19.66
N VAL A 402 2.64 -6.42 -20.97
CA VAL A 402 1.53 -7.06 -21.71
C VAL A 402 1.46 -8.50 -21.24
N THR A 403 0.37 -8.89 -20.58
CA THR A 403 0.08 -10.29 -20.27
C THR A 403 0.00 -11.07 -21.58
N GLY A 404 0.96 -11.98 -21.80
CA GLY A 404 1.00 -12.89 -22.94
C GLY A 404 -0.04 -14.00 -22.88
#